data_AF-A0A0G1V3H3-F1
#
_entry.id   AF-A0A0G1V3H3-F1
#
_cell.length_a   1.000
_cell.length_b   1.000
_cell.length_c   1.000
_cell.angle_alpha   90.00
_cell.angle_beta   90.00
_cell.angle_gamma   90.00
#
_symmetry.space_group_name_H-M   'P 1'
#
loop_
_entity.id
_entity.type
_entity.pdbx_description
1 polymer ?
#
loop_
_entity_poly.entity_id
_entity_poly.type
_entity_poly.pdbx_seq_one_letter_code
_entity_poly.pdbx_strand_id
1 'polypeptide(L)'
;MPHCKSTMNTVAYQKTFENFDGRERALRKVTRYYIYKPMYYRSDLLAHSRHVNWLVEEMIPIAENSFGPVFNPKKTSLMACVHDDFEIVLGDIQAGHKYSMSREQLDDVAKRELIAIAETVKRFPETVGVFNYRDLLHEVQEGNTIESQVVKYADKMDAFGEALHEIYAGNASFITPIEDPVYGTVISPSEYYALYLSSREKNFPRIVKMFESRHPLFEKPSFTDFQKIVKRCFPHTQESFNRPTGNVHYDEWKRIMTVNADENELKRLVTQVEF
;
A
#
# COMPACT_ATOMS: atom_id res chain seq x y z
N MET A 1 4.45 -15.00 18.29
CA MET A 1 3.24 -14.29 18.74
C MET A 1 2.05 -14.97 18.08
N PRO A 2 0.91 -15.19 18.75
CA PRO A 2 -0.27 -15.71 18.10
C PRO A 2 -0.75 -14.70 17.05
N HIS A 3 -0.92 -15.15 15.80
CA HIS A 3 -1.26 -14.30 14.66
C HIS A 3 -2.73 -13.88 14.72
N CYS A 4 -2.99 -12.58 14.54
CA CYS A 4 -4.35 -12.03 14.57
C CYS A 4 -4.93 -12.06 13.16
N LYS A 5 -6.11 -12.68 12.98
CA LYS A 5 -6.91 -12.42 11.77
C LYS A 5 -7.35 -10.96 11.80
N SER A 6 -7.30 -10.28 10.65
CA SER A 6 -7.77 -8.89 10.53
C SER A 6 -9.14 -8.72 11.18
N THR A 7 -9.26 -7.71 12.06
CA THR A 7 -10.54 -7.36 12.69
C THR A 7 -11.50 -6.71 11.71
N MET A 8 -10.98 -6.20 10.59
CA MET A 8 -11.71 -5.75 9.40
C MET A 8 -11.65 -6.77 8.26
N ASN A 9 -12.25 -7.94 8.47
CA ASN A 9 -12.52 -8.90 7.40
C ASN A 9 -13.56 -8.35 6.39
N THR A 10 -13.78 -9.06 5.27
CA THR A 10 -14.70 -8.62 4.20
C THR A 10 -16.09 -8.21 4.70
N VAL A 11 -16.66 -8.93 5.67
CA VAL A 11 -17.98 -8.63 6.24
C VAL A 11 -17.95 -7.35 7.07
N ALA A 12 -16.93 -7.19 7.92
CA ALA A 12 -16.74 -5.99 8.73
C ALA A 12 -16.48 -4.75 7.85
N TYR A 13 -15.72 -4.91 6.76
CA TYR A 13 -15.50 -3.86 5.76
C TYR A 13 -16.81 -3.43 5.09
N GLN A 14 -17.58 -4.39 4.56
CA GLN A 14 -18.86 -4.12 3.90
C GLN A 14 -19.83 -3.37 4.82
N LYS A 15 -19.92 -3.79 6.09
CA LYS A 15 -20.75 -3.11 7.08
C LYS A 15 -20.26 -1.69 7.39
N THR A 16 -18.94 -1.50 7.48
CA THR A 16 -18.34 -0.18 7.78
C THR A 16 -18.65 0.84 6.69
N PHE A 17 -18.72 0.40 5.44
CA PHE A 17 -18.94 1.24 4.26
C PHE A 17 -20.33 1.06 3.63
N GLU A 18 -21.30 0.52 4.37
CA GLU A 18 -22.63 0.19 3.84
C GLU A 18 -23.38 1.39 3.24
N ASN A 19 -23.10 2.60 3.76
CA ASN A 19 -23.70 3.86 3.30
C ASN A 19 -22.78 4.66 2.36
N PHE A 20 -21.66 4.10 1.92
CA PHE A 20 -20.71 4.74 0.99
C PHE A 20 -21.02 4.31 -0.45
N ASP A 21 -22.21 4.70 -0.93
CA ASP A 21 -22.74 4.25 -2.22
C ASP A 21 -21.79 4.52 -3.39
N GLY A 22 -21.50 3.47 -4.16
CA GLY A 22 -20.66 3.56 -5.36
C GLY A 22 -19.16 3.73 -5.09
N ARG A 23 -18.70 3.83 -3.83
CA ARG A 23 -17.29 3.97 -3.46
C ARG A 23 -16.44 2.83 -3.99
N GLU A 24 -16.81 1.58 -3.70
CA GLU A 24 -16.05 0.40 -4.15
C GLU A 24 -15.89 0.39 -5.67
N ARG A 25 -16.98 0.68 -6.40
CA ARG A 25 -16.97 0.75 -7.87
C ARG A 25 -16.05 1.86 -8.38
N ALA A 26 -15.97 2.98 -7.68
CA ALA A 26 -15.09 4.09 -8.04
C ALA A 26 -13.61 3.73 -7.82
N LEU A 27 -13.27 3.14 -6.68
CA LEU A 27 -11.92 2.66 -6.37
C LEU A 27 -11.44 1.61 -7.36
N ARG A 28 -12.30 0.64 -7.73
CA ARG A 28 -11.96 -0.39 -8.72
C ARG A 28 -11.64 0.14 -10.13
N LYS A 29 -12.07 1.37 -10.46
CA LYS A 29 -11.79 1.99 -11.77
C LYS A 29 -10.41 2.62 -11.84
N VAL A 30 -9.79 2.90 -10.70
CA VAL A 30 -8.45 3.49 -10.66
C VAL A 30 -7.45 2.35 -10.51
N THR A 31 -6.72 2.08 -11.58
CA THR A 31 -5.69 1.05 -11.62
C THR A 31 -4.35 1.59 -11.16
N ARG A 32 -3.59 0.79 -10.42
CA ARG A 32 -2.26 1.18 -9.93
C ARG A 32 -1.17 0.91 -10.95
N TYR A 33 -0.01 1.54 -10.77
CA TYR A 33 1.17 1.35 -11.62
C TYR A 33 0.92 1.55 -13.12
N TYR A 34 0.07 2.51 -13.49
CA TYR A 34 -0.37 2.66 -14.88
C TYR A 34 0.79 2.97 -15.86
N ILE A 35 1.90 3.50 -15.36
CA ILE A 35 3.11 3.78 -16.16
C ILE A 35 3.97 2.53 -16.40
N TYR A 36 3.90 1.53 -15.52
CA TYR A 36 4.65 0.29 -15.66
C TYR A 36 3.79 -0.72 -16.43
N LYS A 37 4.20 -1.02 -17.66
CA LYS A 37 3.47 -1.92 -18.56
C LYS A 37 4.41 -2.96 -19.19
N PRO A 38 4.01 -4.24 -19.21
CA PRO A 38 2.83 -4.79 -18.53
C PRO A 38 3.00 -4.87 -17.00
N MET A 39 1.90 -4.89 -16.24
CA MET A 39 1.85 -5.34 -14.85
C MET A 39 1.02 -6.62 -14.82
N TYR A 40 1.67 -7.77 -14.63
CA TYR A 40 1.06 -9.09 -14.79
C TYR A 40 -0.15 -9.27 -13.86
N TYR A 41 -0.12 -8.73 -12.65
CA TYR A 41 -1.14 -8.88 -11.61
C TYR A 41 -1.76 -7.53 -11.22
N ARG A 42 -2.15 -6.73 -12.22
CA ARG A 42 -2.61 -5.35 -11.98
C ARG A 42 -3.70 -5.25 -10.91
N SER A 43 -3.40 -4.45 -9.90
CA SER A 43 -4.29 -4.10 -8.81
C SER A 43 -5.08 -2.82 -9.11
N ASP A 44 -6.15 -2.64 -8.35
CA ASP A 44 -6.95 -1.41 -8.30
C ASP A 44 -6.90 -0.83 -6.88
N LEU A 45 -7.32 0.42 -6.70
CA LEU A 45 -7.25 1.07 -5.40
C LEU A 45 -8.06 0.38 -4.31
N LEU A 46 -9.10 -0.39 -4.67
CA LEU A 46 -9.86 -1.14 -3.66
C LEU A 46 -9.05 -2.34 -3.14
N ALA A 47 -8.40 -3.08 -4.04
CA ALA A 47 -7.50 -4.17 -3.64
C ALA A 47 -6.36 -3.63 -2.76
N HIS A 48 -5.70 -2.55 -3.21
CA HIS A 48 -4.63 -1.91 -2.44
C HIS A 48 -5.09 -1.43 -1.06
N SER A 49 -6.21 -0.70 -0.97
CA SER A 49 -6.74 -0.24 0.32
C SER A 49 -7.02 -1.39 1.29
N ARG A 50 -7.46 -2.55 0.78
CA ARG A 50 -7.65 -3.76 1.60
C ARG A 50 -6.33 -4.35 2.05
N HIS A 51 -5.34 -4.43 1.16
CA HIS A 51 -4.01 -4.96 1.47
C HIS A 51 -3.28 -4.10 2.50
N VAL A 52 -3.33 -2.78 2.34
CA VAL A 52 -2.83 -1.80 3.33
C VAL A 52 -3.52 -1.98 4.67
N ASN A 53 -4.84 -2.16 4.70
CA ASN A 53 -5.55 -2.44 5.94
C ASN A 53 -5.11 -3.76 6.60
N TRP A 54 -4.89 -4.83 5.83
CA TRP A 54 -4.40 -6.09 6.39
C TRP A 54 -3.00 -5.96 6.99
N LEU A 55 -2.12 -5.19 6.35
CA LEU A 55 -0.80 -4.85 6.91
C LEU A 55 -0.94 -4.04 8.19
N VAL A 56 -1.81 -3.02 8.22
CA VAL A 56 -2.09 -2.23 9.43
C VAL A 56 -2.58 -3.11 10.57
N GLU A 57 -3.47 -4.05 10.30
CA GLU A 57 -4.01 -4.98 11.31
C GLU A 57 -2.92 -5.91 11.89
N GLU A 58 -1.95 -6.34 11.09
CA GLU A 58 -0.77 -7.06 11.59
C GLU A 58 0.14 -6.14 12.45
N MET A 59 0.20 -4.85 12.11
CA MET A 59 1.01 -3.86 12.84
C MET A 59 0.35 -3.36 14.14
N ILE A 60 -0.98 -3.44 14.29
CA ILE A 60 -1.72 -2.92 15.46
C ILE A 60 -1.19 -3.47 16.79
N PRO A 61 -1.02 -4.79 17.00
CA PRO A 61 -0.52 -5.31 18.28
C PRO A 61 0.89 -4.79 18.62
N ILE A 62 1.69 -4.50 17.60
CA ILE A 62 3.05 -3.98 17.75
C ILE A 62 2.99 -2.51 18.13
N ALA A 63 2.14 -1.73 17.46
CA ALA A 63 1.90 -0.32 17.80
C ALA A 63 1.31 -0.15 19.20
N GLU A 64 0.34 -0.98 19.60
CA GLU A 64 -0.23 -1.00 20.95
C GLU A 64 0.85 -1.30 22.01
N ASN A 65 1.74 -2.26 21.75
CA ASN A 65 2.86 -2.54 22.63
C ASN A 65 3.88 -1.38 22.70
N SER A 66 4.11 -0.67 21.60
CA SER A 66 5.07 0.44 21.52
C SER A 66 4.55 1.77 22.10
N PHE A 67 3.24 2.03 22.02
CA PHE A 67 2.65 3.35 22.31
C PHE A 67 1.52 3.31 23.34
N GLY A 68 1.01 2.13 23.67
CA GLY A 68 -0.04 1.94 24.67
C GLY A 68 -1.29 2.78 24.37
N PRO A 69 -1.88 3.46 25.38
CA PRO A 69 -3.13 4.20 25.22
C PRO A 69 -3.11 5.38 24.24
N VAL A 70 -1.93 5.82 23.79
CA VAL A 70 -1.79 6.95 22.86
C VAL A 70 -2.17 6.54 21.43
N PHE A 71 -2.06 5.26 21.09
CA PHE A 71 -2.37 4.73 19.77
C PHE A 71 -3.84 4.35 19.66
N ASN A 72 -4.52 4.80 18.61
CA ASN A 72 -5.90 4.42 18.32
C ASN A 72 -5.98 3.37 17.20
N PRO A 73 -6.14 2.07 17.52
CA PRO A 73 -6.17 1.01 16.52
C PRO A 73 -7.35 1.14 15.56
N LYS A 74 -8.55 1.48 16.07
CA LYS A 74 -9.76 1.59 15.25
C LYS A 74 -9.67 2.73 14.25
N LYS A 75 -9.12 3.88 14.67
CA LYS A 75 -8.86 5.02 13.79
C LYS A 75 -7.86 4.65 12.69
N THR A 76 -6.77 3.98 13.06
CA THR A 76 -5.70 3.56 12.14
C THR A 76 -6.22 2.60 11.07
N SER A 77 -7.03 1.60 11.46
CA SER A 77 -7.68 0.65 10.55
C SER A 77 -8.63 1.36 9.55
N LEU A 78 -9.44 2.30 10.04
CA LEU A 78 -10.32 3.10 9.18
C LEU A 78 -9.55 4.02 8.24
N MET A 79 -8.48 4.65 8.73
CA MET A 79 -7.56 5.43 7.91
C MET A 79 -6.96 4.61 6.78
N ALA A 80 -6.47 3.40 7.07
CA ALA A 80 -5.95 2.48 6.07
C ALA A 80 -6.97 2.19 4.98
N CYS A 81 -8.24 2.02 5.37
CA CYS A 81 -9.29 1.72 4.41
C CYS A 81 -9.66 2.90 3.50
N VAL A 82 -9.41 4.15 3.90
CA VAL A 82 -9.84 5.36 3.16
C VAL A 82 -8.70 6.20 2.60
N HIS A 83 -7.44 5.87 2.91
CA HIS A 83 -6.30 6.77 2.67
C HIS A 83 -6.20 7.31 1.25
N ASP A 84 -6.52 6.49 0.25
CA ASP A 84 -6.46 6.84 -1.18
C ASP A 84 -7.82 7.20 -1.79
N ASP A 85 -8.87 7.42 -0.99
CA ASP A 85 -10.20 7.72 -1.56
C ASP A 85 -10.22 9.00 -2.40
N PHE A 86 -9.35 9.96 -2.10
CA PHE A 86 -9.25 11.19 -2.89
C PHE A 86 -8.74 10.94 -4.32
N GLU A 87 -8.08 9.80 -4.57
CA GLU A 87 -7.64 9.39 -5.89
C GLU A 87 -8.79 8.95 -6.80
N ILE A 88 -9.99 8.74 -6.26
CA ILE A 88 -11.23 8.63 -7.07
C ILE A 88 -11.42 9.89 -7.94
N VAL A 89 -10.99 11.05 -7.44
CA VAL A 89 -11.08 12.33 -8.14
C VAL A 89 -9.80 12.66 -8.89
N LEU A 90 -8.65 12.44 -8.26
CA LEU A 90 -7.34 12.88 -8.78
C LEU A 90 -6.72 11.88 -9.77
N GLY A 91 -7.04 10.59 -9.63
CA GLY A 91 -6.24 9.49 -10.16
C GLY A 91 -5.00 9.20 -9.32
N ASP A 92 -4.41 8.03 -9.51
CA ASP A 92 -3.23 7.56 -8.79
C ASP A 92 -1.94 8.22 -9.33
N ILE A 93 -1.33 9.07 -8.52
CA ILE A 93 -0.04 9.71 -8.82
C ILE A 93 1.09 8.80 -8.29
N GLN A 94 1.66 8.04 -9.21
CA GLN A 94 2.71 7.05 -8.94
C GLN A 94 3.89 7.63 -8.16
N ALA A 95 4.37 6.87 -7.16
CA ALA A 95 5.48 7.30 -6.30
C ALA A 95 6.78 7.59 -7.06
N GLY A 96 7.03 6.88 -8.17
CA GLY A 96 8.15 7.14 -9.07
C GLY A 96 8.09 8.54 -9.69
N HIS A 97 6.92 9.03 -10.09
CA HIS A 97 6.77 10.41 -10.56
C HIS A 97 7.06 11.41 -9.45
N LYS A 98 6.49 11.20 -8.26
CA LYS A 98 6.74 12.06 -7.09
C LYS A 98 8.23 12.12 -6.74
N TYR A 99 8.96 11.02 -6.92
CA TYR A 99 10.41 10.99 -6.69
C TYR A 99 11.20 11.89 -7.64
N SER A 100 10.79 11.95 -8.91
CA SER A 100 11.45 12.77 -9.94
C SER A 100 10.95 14.23 -9.99
N MET A 101 9.94 14.59 -9.20
CA MET A 101 9.38 15.94 -9.16
C MET A 101 10.30 16.93 -8.42
N SER A 102 10.39 18.14 -8.95
CA SER A 102 10.91 19.31 -8.23
C SER A 102 10.04 19.68 -7.03
N ARG A 103 10.57 20.51 -6.13
CA ARG A 103 9.82 20.97 -4.96
C ARG A 103 8.52 21.70 -5.34
N GLU A 104 8.57 22.54 -6.37
CA GLU A 104 7.41 23.28 -6.86
C GLU A 104 6.31 22.34 -7.39
N GLN A 105 6.71 21.30 -8.13
CA GLN A 105 5.78 20.28 -8.63
C GLN A 105 5.16 19.47 -7.49
N LEU A 106 5.93 19.13 -6.45
CA LEU A 106 5.41 18.47 -5.25
C LEU A 106 4.41 19.36 -4.51
N ASP A 107 4.68 20.66 -4.39
CA ASP A 107 3.76 21.61 -3.75
C ASP A 107 2.46 21.79 -4.57
N ASP A 108 2.54 21.73 -5.91
CA ASP A 108 1.36 21.71 -6.79
C ASP A 108 0.54 20.42 -6.63
N VAL A 109 1.19 19.26 -6.59
CA VAL A 109 0.53 17.98 -6.33
C VAL A 109 -0.19 18.02 -4.98
N ALA A 110 0.46 18.50 -3.92
CA ALA A 110 -0.16 18.61 -2.60
C ALA A 110 -1.42 19.50 -2.61
N LYS A 111 -1.42 20.60 -3.38
CA LYS A 111 -2.61 21.45 -3.55
C LYS A 111 -3.74 20.71 -4.27
N ARG A 112 -3.41 19.96 -5.34
CA ARG A 112 -4.38 19.15 -6.08
C ARG A 112 -4.96 18.03 -5.22
N GLU A 113 -4.15 17.39 -4.38
CA GLU A 113 -4.61 16.39 -3.40
C GLU A 113 -5.60 16.99 -2.40
N LEU A 114 -5.34 18.20 -1.86
CA LEU A 114 -6.28 18.88 -0.96
C LEU A 114 -7.62 19.23 -1.64
N ILE A 115 -7.57 19.67 -2.91
CA ILE A 115 -8.78 19.91 -3.71
C ILE A 115 -9.54 18.59 -3.92
N ALA A 116 -8.83 17.51 -4.25
CA ALA A 116 -9.42 16.19 -4.44
C ALA A 116 -10.08 15.66 -3.16
N ILE A 117 -9.46 15.84 -1.99
CA ILE A 117 -10.08 15.53 -0.69
C ILE A 117 -11.38 16.31 -0.54
N ALA A 118 -11.37 17.63 -0.80
CA ALA A 118 -12.56 18.48 -0.67
C ALA A 118 -13.70 18.08 -1.62
N GLU A 119 -13.40 17.56 -2.81
CA GLU A 119 -14.41 17.03 -3.73
C GLU A 119 -14.89 15.63 -3.34
N THR A 120 -14.02 14.80 -2.76
CA THR A 120 -14.33 13.41 -2.37
C THR A 120 -15.28 13.36 -1.19
N VAL A 121 -15.05 14.18 -0.17
CA VAL A 121 -15.91 14.26 1.02
C VAL A 121 -17.32 14.78 0.74
N LYS A 122 -17.57 15.40 -0.43
CA LYS A 122 -18.92 15.78 -0.86
C LYS A 122 -19.73 14.58 -1.37
N ARG A 123 -19.06 13.47 -1.73
CA ARG A 123 -19.67 12.30 -2.38
C ARG A 123 -20.11 11.23 -1.38
N PHE A 124 -19.61 11.29 -0.15
CA PHE A 124 -19.76 10.24 0.84
C PHE A 124 -20.23 10.80 2.18
N PRO A 125 -20.74 9.95 3.09
CA PRO A 125 -21.17 10.37 4.42
C PRO A 125 -20.08 11.14 5.19
N GLU A 126 -20.51 12.06 6.06
CA GLU A 126 -19.62 12.86 6.89
C GLU A 126 -18.78 12.01 7.85
N THR A 127 -19.28 10.82 8.23
CA THR A 127 -18.61 9.92 9.17
C THR A 127 -18.46 8.52 8.60
N VAL A 128 -17.36 7.86 8.94
CA VAL A 128 -17.16 6.42 8.77
C VAL A 128 -16.96 5.79 10.15
N GLY A 129 -17.86 4.89 10.54
CA GLY A 129 -17.93 4.41 11.92
C GLY A 129 -18.22 5.56 12.90
N VAL A 130 -17.26 5.86 13.79
CA VAL A 130 -17.37 6.93 14.80
C VAL A 130 -16.50 8.14 14.50
N PHE A 131 -15.80 8.15 13.36
CA PHE A 131 -14.84 9.19 13.01
C PHE A 131 -15.36 10.04 11.86
N ASN A 132 -15.00 11.33 11.88
CA ASN A 132 -15.26 12.22 10.76
C ASN A 132 -14.38 11.82 9.55
N TYR A 133 -15.01 11.55 8.42
CA TYR A 133 -14.36 11.05 7.21
C TYR A 133 -13.34 12.03 6.62
N ARG A 134 -13.68 13.33 6.62
CA ARG A 134 -12.77 14.40 6.17
C ARG A 134 -11.50 14.44 7.03
N ASP A 135 -11.66 14.33 8.34
CA ASP A 135 -10.51 14.39 9.27
C ASP A 135 -9.57 13.19 9.06
N LEU A 136 -10.11 11.99 8.80
CA LEU A 136 -9.29 10.82 8.49
C LEU A 136 -8.44 11.04 7.24
N LEU A 137 -9.02 11.58 6.16
CA LEU A 137 -8.30 11.84 4.90
C LEU A 137 -7.20 12.89 5.09
N HIS A 138 -7.51 14.00 5.77
CA HIS A 138 -6.50 15.04 6.02
C HIS A 138 -5.36 14.53 6.90
N GLU A 139 -5.66 13.78 7.96
CA GLU A 139 -4.63 13.33 8.88
C GLU A 139 -3.68 12.31 8.25
N VAL A 140 -4.19 11.37 7.44
CA VAL A 140 -3.31 10.46 6.67
C VAL A 140 -2.46 11.26 5.69
N GLN A 141 -3.07 12.19 4.96
CA GLN A 141 -2.36 13.02 3.99
C GLN A 141 -1.24 13.84 4.62
N GLU A 142 -1.46 14.40 5.81
CA GLU A 142 -0.44 15.11 6.58
C GLU A 142 0.67 14.20 7.11
N GLY A 143 0.34 13.00 7.61
CA GLY A 143 1.34 12.04 8.09
C GLY A 143 2.07 12.44 9.37
N ASN A 144 1.44 13.26 10.22
CA ASN A 144 2.08 13.85 11.41
C ASN A 144 1.76 13.13 12.72
N THR A 145 0.85 12.15 12.70
CA THR A 145 0.40 11.35 13.84
C THR A 145 0.99 9.94 13.83
N ILE A 146 0.86 9.19 14.93
CA ILE A 146 1.32 7.79 14.99
C ILE A 146 0.49 6.97 14.01
N GLU A 147 -0.83 7.11 14.05
CA GLU A 147 -1.81 6.42 13.22
C GLU A 147 -1.54 6.65 11.73
N SER A 148 -1.41 7.92 11.32
CA SER A 148 -1.13 8.26 9.92
C SER A 148 0.23 7.73 9.43
N GLN A 149 1.26 7.67 10.29
CA GLN A 149 2.54 7.08 9.92
C GLN A 149 2.53 5.56 9.87
N VAL A 150 1.74 4.88 10.72
CA VAL A 150 1.50 3.43 10.58
C VAL A 150 0.85 3.14 9.22
N VAL A 151 -0.18 3.91 8.84
CA VAL A 151 -0.87 3.75 7.55
C VAL A 151 0.07 4.03 6.38
N LYS A 152 0.82 5.14 6.40
CA LYS A 152 1.78 5.46 5.33
C LYS A 152 2.92 4.44 5.23
N TYR A 153 3.32 3.85 6.35
CA TYR A 153 4.30 2.76 6.32
C TYR A 153 3.71 1.51 5.68
N ALA A 154 2.49 1.12 6.05
CA ALA A 154 1.78 0.00 5.45
C ALA A 154 1.52 0.20 3.95
N ASP A 155 1.14 1.40 3.50
CA ASP A 155 1.03 1.77 2.08
C ASP A 155 2.35 1.49 1.32
N LYS A 156 3.48 1.97 1.85
CA LYS A 156 4.80 1.73 1.23
C LYS A 156 5.21 0.25 1.27
N MET A 157 4.84 -0.49 2.30
CA MET A 157 5.08 -1.93 2.40
C MET A 157 4.23 -2.71 1.39
N ASP A 158 2.97 -2.34 1.20
CA ASP A 158 2.11 -2.98 0.21
C ASP A 158 2.62 -2.76 -1.20
N ALA A 159 2.91 -1.50 -1.53
CA ALA A 159 3.45 -1.13 -2.82
C ALA A 159 4.79 -1.84 -3.12
N PHE A 160 5.65 -2.03 -2.11
CA PHE A 160 6.85 -2.83 -2.24
C PHE A 160 6.53 -4.32 -2.48
N GLY A 161 5.56 -4.87 -1.76
CA GLY A 161 5.06 -6.23 -1.95
C GLY A 161 4.54 -6.48 -3.36
N GLU A 162 3.74 -5.55 -3.92
CA GLU A 162 3.27 -5.59 -5.31
C GLU A 162 4.44 -5.57 -6.30
N ALA A 163 5.44 -4.70 -6.10
CA ALA A 163 6.61 -4.65 -6.96
C ALA A 163 7.44 -5.94 -6.91
N LEU A 164 7.62 -6.52 -5.72
CA LEU A 164 8.28 -7.81 -5.55
C LEU A 164 7.46 -8.94 -6.18
N HIS A 165 6.13 -8.87 -6.11
CA HIS A 165 5.24 -9.84 -6.73
C HIS A 165 5.48 -9.94 -8.23
N GLU A 166 5.60 -8.80 -8.92
CA GLU A 166 5.93 -8.73 -10.34
C GLU A 166 7.35 -9.25 -10.64
N ILE A 167 8.33 -8.90 -9.82
CA ILE A 167 9.72 -9.38 -9.96
C ILE A 167 9.82 -10.90 -9.84
N TYR A 168 9.17 -11.46 -8.82
CA TYR A 168 9.15 -12.90 -8.58
C TYR A 168 8.24 -13.66 -9.56
N ALA A 169 7.48 -12.94 -10.41
CA ALA A 169 6.79 -13.48 -11.57
C ALA A 169 7.62 -13.40 -12.86
N GLY A 170 8.84 -12.86 -12.80
CA GLY A 170 9.68 -12.67 -13.98
C GLY A 170 9.35 -11.43 -14.81
N ASN A 171 8.67 -10.43 -14.24
CA ASN A 171 8.38 -9.18 -14.95
C ASN A 171 9.55 -8.18 -14.86
N ALA A 172 10.25 -7.99 -15.98
CA ALA A 172 11.37 -7.05 -16.06
C ALA A 172 10.94 -5.56 -16.00
N SER A 173 9.67 -5.25 -16.22
CA SER A 173 9.16 -3.87 -16.18
C SER A 173 9.31 -3.23 -14.81
N PHE A 174 9.32 -4.03 -13.74
CA PHE A 174 9.42 -3.57 -12.36
C PHE A 174 10.86 -3.38 -11.85
N ILE A 175 11.86 -3.72 -12.68
CA ILE A 175 13.29 -3.49 -12.41
C ILE A 175 13.93 -2.52 -13.41
N THR A 176 13.12 -1.94 -14.30
CA THR A 176 13.58 -1.08 -15.38
C THR A 176 13.07 0.34 -15.13
N PRO A 177 13.96 1.34 -15.08
CA PRO A 177 13.54 2.74 -15.06
C PRO A 177 12.73 3.12 -16.31
N ILE A 178 11.85 4.10 -16.18
CA ILE A 178 11.04 4.62 -17.29
C ILE A 178 11.54 6.03 -17.63
N GLU A 179 11.66 6.33 -18.92
CA GLU A 179 11.87 7.70 -19.39
C GLU A 179 10.51 8.39 -19.57
N ASP A 180 10.20 9.33 -18.67
CA ASP A 180 9.00 10.14 -18.73
C ASP A 180 9.28 11.51 -19.40
N PRO A 181 8.48 11.97 -20.37
CA PRO A 181 8.72 13.24 -21.06
C PRO A 181 8.67 14.48 -20.18
N VAL A 182 7.97 14.42 -19.04
CA VAL A 182 7.76 15.54 -18.10
C VAL A 182 8.70 15.43 -16.90
N TYR A 183 8.93 14.21 -16.40
CA TYR A 183 9.66 13.97 -15.16
C TYR A 183 11.08 13.40 -15.37
N GLY A 184 11.48 13.11 -16.60
CA GLY A 184 12.77 12.49 -16.93
C GLY A 184 12.82 11.03 -16.50
N THR A 185 13.99 10.54 -16.10
CA THR A 185 14.16 9.16 -15.64
C THR A 185 13.41 8.93 -14.32
N VAL A 186 12.39 8.09 -14.37
CA VAL A 186 11.62 7.57 -13.25
C VAL A 186 12.24 6.24 -12.83
N ILE A 187 12.78 6.16 -11.61
CA ILE A 187 13.42 4.94 -11.09
C ILE A 187 12.42 3.79 -10.94
N SER A 188 12.90 2.54 -10.95
CA SER A 188 12.01 1.38 -10.83
C SER A 188 11.30 1.34 -9.46
N PRO A 189 10.08 0.79 -9.37
CA PRO A 189 9.35 0.72 -8.10
C PRO A 189 10.13 -0.04 -7.02
N SER A 190 10.75 -1.15 -7.39
CA SER A 190 11.52 -1.97 -6.46
C SER A 190 12.71 -1.22 -5.86
N GLU A 191 13.39 -0.40 -6.67
CA GLU A 191 14.50 0.42 -6.20
C GLU A 191 13.98 1.57 -5.31
N TYR A 192 12.94 2.28 -5.75
CA TYR A 192 12.32 3.34 -4.98
C TYR A 192 11.90 2.88 -3.58
N TYR A 193 11.09 1.82 -3.49
CA TYR A 193 10.58 1.38 -2.19
C TYR A 193 11.68 0.78 -1.32
N ALA A 194 12.65 0.05 -1.88
CA ALA A 194 13.79 -0.44 -1.12
C ALA A 194 14.60 0.71 -0.49
N LEU A 195 14.87 1.78 -1.24
CA LEU A 195 15.56 2.97 -0.73
C LEU A 195 14.73 3.72 0.31
N TYR A 196 13.43 3.88 0.04
CA TYR A 196 12.50 4.59 0.92
C TYR A 196 12.36 3.87 2.28
N LEU A 197 12.17 2.56 2.27
CA LEU A 197 12.04 1.73 3.48
C LEU A 197 13.38 1.53 4.20
N SER A 198 14.52 1.58 3.48
CA SER A 198 15.85 1.63 4.11
C SER A 198 16.06 2.89 4.94
N SER A 199 15.33 3.97 4.63
CA SER A 199 15.33 5.24 5.36
C SER A 199 14.12 5.39 6.30
N ARG A 200 13.48 4.30 6.72
CA ARG A 200 12.22 4.31 7.49
C ARG A 200 12.27 5.14 8.77
N GLU A 201 13.38 5.15 9.51
CA GLU A 201 13.52 5.93 10.75
C GLU A 201 13.41 7.45 10.48
N LYS A 202 13.95 7.90 9.33
CA LYS A 202 13.86 9.29 8.88
C LYS A 202 12.47 9.60 8.31
N ASN A 203 11.91 8.68 7.53
CA ASN A 203 10.66 8.89 6.82
C ASN A 203 9.43 8.75 7.73
N PHE A 204 9.55 8.00 8.83
CA PHE A 204 8.47 7.72 9.77
C PHE A 204 8.91 7.90 11.23
N PRO A 205 9.27 9.14 11.63
CA PRO A 205 9.87 9.41 12.94
C PRO A 205 8.93 9.16 14.13
N ARG A 206 7.60 9.14 13.94
CA ARG A 206 6.62 8.91 15.02
C ARG A 206 6.52 7.43 15.39
N ILE A 207 6.86 6.52 14.47
CA ILE A 207 6.71 5.08 14.67
C ILE A 207 8.04 4.35 14.87
N VAL A 208 9.14 5.07 15.12
CA VAL A 208 10.49 4.48 15.27
C VAL A 208 10.57 3.35 16.29
N LYS A 209 9.77 3.42 17.36
CA LYS A 209 9.70 2.36 18.39
C LYS A 209 9.18 1.02 17.85
N MET A 210 8.39 1.02 16.77
CA MET A 210 7.92 -0.22 16.14
C MET A 210 9.06 -0.94 15.41
N PHE A 211 10.04 -0.20 14.90
CA PHE A 211 11.20 -0.75 14.19
C PHE A 211 12.18 -1.48 15.10
N GLU A 212 12.03 -1.37 16.41
CA GLU A 212 12.78 -2.14 17.41
C GLU A 212 12.22 -3.57 17.57
N SER A 213 11.02 -3.84 17.06
CA SER A 213 10.43 -5.17 17.07
C SER A 213 11.12 -6.09 16.06
N ARG A 214 11.18 -7.39 16.35
CA ARG A 214 11.73 -8.42 15.46
C ARG A 214 10.73 -8.90 14.40
N HIS A 215 9.76 -8.07 14.06
CA HIS A 215 8.72 -8.46 13.11
C HIS A 215 9.26 -8.34 11.68
N PRO A 216 9.03 -9.34 10.79
CA PRO A 216 9.49 -9.32 9.40
C PRO A 216 9.20 -8.03 8.64
N LEU A 217 8.01 -7.44 8.86
CA LEU A 217 7.62 -6.16 8.24
C LEU A 217 8.58 -5.00 8.52
N PHE A 218 9.30 -4.99 9.65
CA PHE A 218 10.19 -3.89 10.03
C PHE A 218 11.68 -4.17 9.79
N GLU A 219 12.01 -5.34 9.23
CA GLU A 219 13.37 -5.66 8.81
C GLU A 219 13.86 -4.67 7.75
N LYS A 220 15.17 -4.45 7.67
CA LYS A 220 15.70 -3.61 6.58
C LYS A 220 15.55 -4.36 5.25
N PRO A 221 15.08 -3.71 4.18
CA PRO A 221 15.04 -4.34 2.87
C PRO A 221 16.44 -4.83 2.46
N SER A 222 16.52 -6.07 1.97
CA SER A 222 17.73 -6.57 1.34
C SER A 222 17.80 -6.07 -0.10
N PHE A 223 18.90 -5.40 -0.46
CA PHE A 223 19.20 -5.06 -1.86
C PHE A 223 19.57 -6.34 -2.59
N THR A 224 18.54 -7.03 -3.09
CA THR A 224 18.69 -8.28 -3.83
C THR A 224 18.95 -7.97 -5.30
N ASP A 225 19.73 -8.82 -5.96
CA ASP A 225 19.96 -8.71 -7.41
C ASP A 225 18.67 -9.09 -8.16
N PHE A 226 17.77 -8.12 -8.32
CA PHE A 226 16.46 -8.31 -8.94
C PHE A 226 16.60 -8.73 -10.42
N GLN A 227 17.68 -8.34 -11.09
CA GLN A 227 18.00 -8.79 -12.45
C GLN A 227 18.21 -10.31 -12.51
N LYS A 228 18.88 -10.90 -11.52
CA LYS A 228 19.01 -12.37 -11.42
C LYS A 228 17.70 -13.06 -11.10
N ILE A 229 16.85 -12.47 -10.25
CA ILE A 229 15.55 -13.04 -9.89
C ILE A 229 14.63 -13.10 -11.10
N VAL A 230 14.43 -11.97 -11.78
CA VAL A 230 13.52 -11.88 -12.93
C VAL A 230 13.86 -12.92 -14.01
N LYS A 231 15.15 -13.13 -14.30
CA LYS A 231 15.60 -14.12 -15.32
C LYS A 231 15.31 -15.58 -14.98
N ARG A 232 15.02 -15.90 -13.72
CA ARG A 232 14.80 -17.28 -13.22
C ARG A 232 13.36 -17.55 -12.82
N CYS A 233 12.53 -16.52 -12.79
CA CYS A 233 11.15 -16.57 -12.37
C CYS A 233 10.20 -16.65 -13.55
N PHE A 234 8.99 -17.16 -13.29
CA PHE A 234 7.92 -17.32 -14.24
C PHE A 234 6.62 -16.81 -13.60
N PRO A 235 5.58 -16.49 -14.41
CA PRO A 235 4.29 -16.09 -13.87
C PRO A 235 3.81 -17.04 -12.76
N HIS A 236 3.31 -16.44 -11.68
CA HIS A 236 2.82 -17.15 -10.51
C HIS A 236 1.76 -18.17 -10.86
N THR A 237 1.91 -19.33 -10.24
CA THR A 237 0.87 -20.34 -10.06
C THR A 237 0.49 -20.36 -8.59
N GLN A 238 -0.61 -21.03 -8.23
CA GLN A 238 -0.95 -21.24 -6.82
C GLN A 238 0.20 -21.91 -6.04
N GLU A 239 0.91 -22.83 -6.68
CA GLU A 239 2.04 -23.52 -6.07
C GLU A 239 3.25 -22.60 -5.88
N SER A 240 3.66 -21.85 -6.91
CA SER A 240 4.83 -20.97 -6.80
C SER A 240 4.59 -19.80 -5.84
N PHE A 241 3.35 -19.29 -5.78
CA PHE A 241 2.97 -18.24 -4.84
C PHE A 241 3.17 -18.69 -3.38
N ASN A 242 2.81 -19.93 -3.06
CA ASN A 242 2.91 -20.47 -1.71
C ASN A 242 4.35 -20.86 -1.29
N ARG A 243 5.32 -20.88 -2.21
CA ARG A 243 6.71 -21.23 -1.89
C ARG A 243 7.46 -20.02 -1.29
N PRO A 244 8.22 -20.19 -0.20
CA PRO A 244 9.11 -19.15 0.29
C PRO A 244 10.13 -18.75 -0.76
N THR A 245 10.42 -17.47 -0.85
CA THR A 245 11.37 -16.88 -1.79
C THR A 245 12.71 -16.56 -1.16
N GLY A 246 12.78 -16.55 0.17
CA GLY A 246 13.94 -16.09 0.92
C GLY A 246 14.04 -14.57 1.04
N ASN A 247 13.11 -13.83 0.42
CA ASN A 247 12.94 -12.40 0.68
C ASN A 247 11.93 -12.22 1.81
N VAL A 248 12.41 -11.79 2.97
CA VAL A 248 11.62 -11.66 4.20
C VAL A 248 10.38 -10.77 4.03
N HIS A 249 10.49 -9.67 3.28
CA HIS A 249 9.39 -8.74 3.04
C HIS A 249 8.33 -9.32 2.13
N TYR A 250 8.76 -9.95 1.03
CA TYR A 250 7.82 -10.55 0.09
C TYR A 250 7.13 -11.77 0.68
N ASP A 251 7.87 -12.62 1.38
CA ASP A 251 7.32 -13.82 2.02
C ASP A 251 6.30 -13.44 3.12
N GLU A 252 6.58 -12.38 3.89
CA GLU A 252 5.63 -11.86 4.88
C GLU A 252 4.41 -11.20 4.23
N TRP A 253 4.61 -10.39 3.20
CA TRP A 253 3.51 -9.79 2.45
C TRP A 253 2.57 -10.87 1.89
N LYS A 254 3.11 -11.89 1.23
CA LYS A 254 2.32 -13.03 0.72
C LYS A 254 1.58 -13.75 1.84
N ARG A 255 2.21 -13.95 3.00
CA ARG A 255 1.58 -14.58 4.16
C ARG A 255 0.36 -13.77 4.61
N ILE A 256 0.51 -12.46 4.76
CA ILE A 256 -0.56 -11.55 5.19
C ILE A 256 -1.69 -11.55 4.17
N MET A 257 -1.38 -11.47 2.87
CA MET A 257 -2.40 -11.60 1.83
C MET A 257 -3.11 -12.95 1.93
N THR A 258 -2.38 -14.05 2.08
CA THR A 258 -2.94 -15.41 2.13
C THR A 258 -3.89 -15.62 3.31
N VAL A 259 -3.56 -15.05 4.48
CA VAL A 259 -4.37 -15.21 5.69
C VAL A 259 -5.68 -14.44 5.62
N ASN A 260 -5.73 -13.31 4.89
CA ASN A 260 -6.85 -12.38 4.93
C ASN A 260 -7.68 -12.34 3.64
N ALA A 261 -7.09 -12.69 2.49
CA ALA A 261 -7.76 -12.68 1.20
C ALA A 261 -8.87 -13.74 1.11
N ASP A 262 -9.96 -13.39 0.43
CA ASP A 262 -10.94 -14.36 -0.03
C ASP A 262 -10.45 -15.07 -1.32
N GLU A 263 -11.22 -16.04 -1.81
CA GLU A 263 -10.86 -16.81 -3.00
C GLU A 263 -10.67 -15.93 -4.25
N ASN A 264 -11.42 -14.83 -4.37
CA ASN A 264 -11.31 -13.94 -5.53
C ASN A 264 -10.04 -13.07 -5.43
N GLU A 265 -9.75 -12.53 -4.26
CA GLU A 265 -8.51 -11.78 -3.98
C GLU A 265 -7.28 -12.67 -4.19
N LEU A 266 -7.29 -13.91 -3.70
CA LEU A 266 -6.22 -14.88 -3.94
C LEU A 266 -6.04 -15.19 -5.42
N LYS A 267 -7.14 -15.39 -6.15
CA LYS A 267 -7.10 -15.65 -7.60
C LYS A 267 -6.43 -14.50 -8.36
N ARG A 268 -6.60 -13.25 -7.94
CA ARG A 268 -5.96 -12.08 -8.56
C ARG A 268 -4.43 -12.10 -8.40
N LEU A 269 -3.90 -12.69 -7.33
CA LEU A 269 -2.45 -12.81 -7.07
C LEU A 269 -1.78 -13.94 -7.87
N VAL A 270 -2.54 -14.75 -8.59
CA VAL A 270 -1.99 -15.88 -9.37
C VAL A 270 -2.52 -15.96 -10.79
N THR A 271 -3.42 -15.04 -11.17
CA THR A 271 -3.95 -14.95 -12.53
C THR A 271 -3.31 -13.76 -13.23
N GLN A 272 -2.42 -14.03 -14.19
CA GLN A 272 -1.87 -12.99 -15.04
C GLN A 272 -2.97 -12.36 -15.90
N VAL A 273 -3.10 -11.04 -15.84
CA VAL A 273 -4.13 -10.26 -16.55
C VAL A 273 -3.56 -9.37 -17.67
N GLU A 274 -2.24 -9.14 -17.69
CA GLU A 274 -1.53 -8.40 -18.74
C GLU A 274 -0.36 -9.19 -19.30
N PHE A 275 -0.01 -8.91 -20.57
CA PHE A 275 1.00 -9.64 -21.34
C PHE A 275 1.94 -8.68 -22.04
#